data_AF-A0A454A766-F1
#
_entry.id   AF-A0A454A766-F1
#
_cell.length_a   1.000
_cell.length_b   1.000
_cell.length_c   1.000
_cell.angle_alpha   90.00
_cell.angle_beta   90.00
_cell.angle_gamma   90.00
#
_symmetry.space_group_name_H-M   'P 1'
#
loop_
_entity.id
_entity.type
_entity.pdbx_description
1 polymer ?
#
loop_
_entity_poly.entity_id
_entity_poly.type
_entity_poly.pdbx_seq_one_letter_code
_entity_poly.pdbx_strand_id
1 'polypeptide(L)'
;MGTGYFLVRGDKTTCGGKIIEGADDHTIMGIPQARDMDRVTCGRYPGMFIIVGGVPETDIHGRLMAGTLDSQSSCPCKARFIASMMDDTYETDDGGNEPEQHAQSAKKDLTSGSDSSSDDVKLDYRIKLSGNKILTPLNIPDYKEMISGGSTKNTEKIDFTITNKGDETEALSLEVLDGNEVIYSERQTGKYCDKGEHAWQWDGYSNQGILDTTKIKSKSLLVRLIALCGDMMIKVDYPLKTSANEEDWVDVKVDKNQKIVDVSWRVEFEDDGVSHKDDRIAPVGFEKLKQLAKDGMEYYWARNGMRNPGIGNNITTPHGKYNVNISVSINIDPAMDSFDLIEEQDLESVRSSAFMGRMNIYFNRGYYEYGRGYKKGADPVFKAGLEFKLDVAHETGHMILKSYGGNTYSWEHKGTSNLVPPQYALPHSVYPGTGEIDLMKYYDGHIYTSDLYARSVAVENDVCAMIWLSRVKFHD
;
A
#
# COMPACT_ATOMS: atom_id res chain seq x y z
N MET A 1 23.25 0.96 -37.52
CA MET A 1 22.43 1.08 -38.74
C MET A 1 21.92 -0.30 -39.13
N GLY A 2 20.66 -0.57 -38.79
CA GLY A 2 19.89 -1.69 -39.35
C GLY A 2 18.84 -1.12 -40.29
N THR A 3 18.68 -1.71 -41.47
CA THR A 3 17.58 -1.36 -42.39
C THR A 3 16.29 -2.01 -41.87
N GLY A 4 15.27 -1.19 -41.59
CA GLY A 4 13.93 -1.61 -41.21
C GLY A 4 12.96 -1.49 -42.39
N TYR A 5 11.84 -2.22 -42.30
CA TYR A 5 10.77 -2.23 -43.29
C TYR A 5 9.45 -1.87 -42.62
N PHE A 6 8.64 -1.04 -43.28
CA PHE A 6 7.29 -0.73 -42.80
C PHE A 6 6.37 -1.93 -42.93
N LEU A 7 5.49 -2.09 -41.94
CA LEU A 7 4.59 -3.24 -41.83
C LEU A 7 3.20 -2.88 -42.33
N VAL A 8 2.55 -3.77 -43.07
CA VAL A 8 1.20 -3.57 -43.59
C VAL A 8 0.21 -4.59 -43.03
N ARG A 9 -1.08 -4.30 -43.16
CA ARG A 9 -2.16 -5.24 -42.85
C ARG A 9 -1.93 -6.54 -43.63
N GLY A 10 -1.63 -7.59 -42.89
CA GLY A 10 -1.40 -8.92 -43.42
C GLY A 10 0.03 -9.44 -43.28
N ASP A 11 0.95 -8.65 -42.75
CA ASP A 11 2.29 -9.16 -42.43
C ASP A 11 2.25 -10.19 -41.31
N LYS A 12 3.13 -11.18 -41.40
CA LYS A 12 3.13 -12.33 -40.48
C LYS A 12 3.96 -12.05 -39.24
N THR A 13 3.64 -12.71 -38.14
CA THR A 13 4.50 -12.74 -36.96
C THR A 13 5.37 -13.99 -36.94
N THR A 14 6.51 -13.93 -36.26
CA THR A 14 7.42 -15.09 -36.10
C THR A 14 6.81 -16.26 -35.32
N CYS A 15 5.72 -16.03 -34.58
CA CYS A 15 4.98 -17.09 -33.90
C CYS A 15 3.86 -17.71 -34.75
N GLY A 16 3.72 -17.32 -36.03
CA GLY A 16 2.72 -17.84 -36.96
C GLY A 16 1.39 -17.08 -36.97
N GLY A 17 1.33 -15.92 -36.31
CA GLY A 17 0.19 -15.00 -36.36
C GLY A 17 0.27 -14.01 -37.52
N LYS A 18 -0.65 -13.05 -37.57
CA LYS A 18 -0.73 -12.07 -38.67
C LYS A 18 -1.31 -10.73 -38.19
N ILE A 19 -0.83 -9.62 -38.74
CA ILE A 19 -1.45 -8.30 -38.59
C ILE A 19 -2.78 -8.33 -39.34
N ILE A 20 -3.86 -7.90 -38.69
CA ILE A 20 -5.21 -7.95 -39.26
C ILE A 20 -5.86 -6.57 -39.39
N GLU A 21 -5.17 -5.52 -38.98
CA GLU A 21 -5.65 -4.14 -39.03
C GLU A 21 -4.55 -3.20 -39.55
N GLY A 22 -4.96 -2.04 -40.07
CA GLY A 22 -4.10 -1.01 -40.65
C GLY A 22 -4.91 0.24 -40.95
N ALA A 23 -4.24 1.35 -41.29
CA ALA A 23 -4.88 2.58 -41.73
C ALA A 23 -5.48 2.41 -43.13
N ASP A 24 -6.80 2.32 -43.26
CA ASP A 24 -7.45 2.10 -44.56
C ASP A 24 -7.30 3.30 -45.52
N ASP A 25 -6.98 4.48 -45.01
CA ASP A 25 -6.74 5.71 -45.79
C ASP A 25 -5.25 6.01 -46.04
N HIS A 26 -4.35 5.18 -45.53
CA HIS A 26 -2.91 5.28 -45.78
C HIS A 26 -2.35 3.91 -46.16
N THR A 27 -2.07 3.71 -47.45
CA THR A 27 -1.71 2.39 -47.99
C THR A 27 -0.32 2.38 -48.62
N ILE A 28 0.46 1.33 -48.35
CA ILE A 28 1.68 1.01 -49.11
C ILE A 28 1.30 -0.03 -50.16
N MET A 29 1.50 0.30 -51.44
CA MET A 29 1.15 -0.56 -52.58
C MET A 29 -0.31 -1.06 -52.55
N GLY A 30 -1.22 -0.21 -52.08
CA GLY A 30 -2.66 -0.52 -51.98
C GLY A 30 -3.05 -1.39 -50.78
N ILE A 31 -2.12 -1.68 -49.85
CA ILE A 31 -2.40 -2.41 -48.61
C ILE A 31 -2.31 -1.43 -47.42
N PRO A 32 -3.31 -1.41 -46.52
CA PRO A 32 -3.31 -0.53 -45.34
C PRO A 32 -2.04 -0.63 -44.50
N GLN A 33 -1.42 0.51 -44.21
CA GLN A 33 -0.22 0.62 -43.39
C GLN A 33 -0.55 0.29 -41.93
N ALA A 34 0.19 -0.64 -41.34
CA ALA A 34 0.01 -1.00 -39.94
C ALA A 34 0.67 0.05 -39.02
N ARG A 35 0.10 0.21 -37.83
CA ARG A 35 0.50 1.21 -36.84
C ARG A 35 0.55 0.60 -35.45
N ASP A 36 1.29 1.22 -34.55
CA ASP A 36 1.27 0.90 -33.12
C ASP A 36 -0.17 0.82 -32.62
N MET A 37 -0.50 -0.20 -31.83
CA MET A 37 -1.85 -0.61 -31.37
C MET A 37 -2.73 -1.40 -32.37
N ASP A 38 -2.31 -1.62 -33.63
CA ASP A 38 -3.17 -2.31 -34.62
C ASP A 38 -3.28 -3.79 -34.27
N ARG A 39 -4.43 -4.39 -34.54
CA ARG A 39 -4.70 -5.77 -34.14
C ARG A 39 -3.83 -6.79 -34.87
N VAL A 40 -3.36 -7.78 -34.11
CA VAL A 40 -2.57 -8.92 -34.59
C VAL A 40 -3.03 -10.21 -33.90
N THR A 41 -3.06 -11.31 -34.64
CA THR A 41 -3.30 -12.65 -34.10
C THR A 41 -1.99 -13.32 -33.65
N CYS A 42 -2.08 -14.33 -32.79
CA CYS A 42 -0.93 -15.17 -32.43
C CYS A 42 -1.11 -16.57 -32.98
N GLY A 43 -0.05 -17.17 -33.52
CA GLY A 43 -0.10 -18.56 -34.02
C GLY A 43 -0.01 -19.62 -32.91
N ARG A 44 0.23 -19.22 -31.66
CA ARG A 44 0.38 -20.14 -30.51
C ARG A 44 -0.68 -19.97 -29.42
N TYR A 45 -1.20 -18.76 -29.25
CA TYR A 45 -2.15 -18.44 -28.18
C TYR A 45 -3.44 -17.89 -28.78
N PRO A 46 -4.61 -18.39 -28.36
CA PRO A 46 -5.89 -17.86 -28.81
C PRO A 46 -6.10 -16.45 -28.22
N GLY A 47 -6.79 -15.59 -28.97
CA GLY A 47 -7.08 -14.22 -28.57
C GLY A 47 -6.55 -13.19 -29.53
N MET A 48 -6.90 -11.93 -29.26
CA MET A 48 -6.50 -10.79 -30.05
C MET A 48 -5.42 -10.00 -29.31
N PHE A 49 -4.34 -9.70 -30.03
CA PHE A 49 -3.19 -8.95 -29.55
C PHE A 49 -3.04 -7.68 -30.38
N ILE A 50 -2.05 -6.86 -30.04
CA ILE A 50 -1.77 -5.60 -30.72
C ILE A 50 -0.31 -5.51 -31.12
N ILE A 51 -0.01 -4.66 -32.09
CA ILE A 51 1.33 -4.15 -32.36
C ILE A 51 1.70 -3.20 -31.21
N VAL A 52 2.93 -3.31 -30.69
CA VAL A 52 3.50 -2.45 -29.65
C VAL A 52 4.78 -1.84 -30.18
N GLY A 53 4.83 -0.52 -30.21
CA GLY A 53 5.94 0.26 -30.74
C GLY A 53 5.76 0.57 -32.23
N GLY A 54 6.48 1.58 -32.70
CA GLY A 54 6.45 2.05 -34.08
C GLY A 54 7.68 2.91 -34.39
N VAL A 55 7.88 3.20 -35.66
CA VAL A 55 9.03 3.94 -36.17
C VAL A 55 8.96 5.38 -35.66
N PRO A 56 10.02 5.89 -35.00
CA PRO A 56 10.04 7.28 -34.53
C PRO A 56 9.76 8.29 -35.64
N GLU A 57 9.15 9.42 -35.28
CA GLU A 57 8.83 10.54 -36.20
C GLU A 57 7.90 10.19 -37.37
N THR A 58 7.30 8.99 -37.36
CA THR A 58 6.28 8.60 -38.33
C THR A 58 4.91 8.64 -37.66
N ASP A 59 3.93 9.30 -38.25
CA ASP A 59 2.59 9.40 -37.65
C ASP A 59 1.52 9.21 -38.71
N ILE A 60 0.54 8.35 -38.40
CA ILE A 60 -0.71 8.25 -39.14
C ILE A 60 -1.85 8.23 -38.12
N HIS A 61 -2.57 9.35 -38.03
CA HIS A 61 -3.69 9.55 -37.09
C HIS A 61 -3.27 9.40 -35.62
N GLY A 62 -2.13 10.00 -35.24
CA GLY A 62 -1.66 9.99 -33.85
C GLY A 62 -1.04 8.67 -33.40
N ARG A 63 -0.75 7.76 -34.33
CA ARG A 63 -0.20 6.43 -34.07
C ARG A 63 1.02 6.21 -34.95
N LEU A 64 2.11 5.77 -34.33
CA LEU A 64 3.37 5.56 -35.05
C LEU A 64 3.22 4.44 -36.08
N MET A 65 3.82 4.60 -37.27
CA MET A 65 3.82 3.53 -38.27
C MET A 65 4.57 2.32 -37.71
N ALA A 66 4.03 1.13 -37.91
CA ALA A 66 4.67 -0.09 -37.43
C ALA A 66 5.84 -0.49 -38.35
N GLY A 67 6.96 -0.88 -37.75
CA GLY A 67 8.18 -1.24 -38.47
C GLY A 67 8.84 -2.50 -37.92
N THR A 68 9.61 -3.21 -38.75
CA THR A 68 10.24 -4.48 -38.35
C THR A 68 11.25 -4.38 -37.21
N LEU A 69 11.83 -3.19 -37.01
CA LEU A 69 12.86 -2.97 -35.98
C LEU A 69 12.25 -2.52 -34.64
N ASP A 70 11.21 -1.69 -34.69
CA ASP A 70 10.68 -0.93 -33.55
C ASP A 70 9.34 -1.47 -33.02
N SER A 71 8.72 -2.40 -33.77
CA SER A 71 7.43 -2.97 -33.41
C SER A 71 7.52 -4.45 -33.04
N GLN A 72 6.74 -4.85 -32.02
CA GLN A 72 6.58 -6.24 -31.58
C GLN A 72 5.12 -6.54 -31.24
N SER A 73 4.68 -7.80 -31.38
CA SER A 73 3.35 -8.20 -30.94
C SER A 73 3.28 -8.30 -29.41
N SER A 74 2.18 -7.79 -28.82
CA SER A 74 1.89 -7.91 -27.38
C SER A 74 1.54 -9.34 -26.94
N CYS A 75 1.48 -10.30 -27.86
CA CYS A 75 1.22 -11.70 -27.49
C CYS A 75 2.30 -12.26 -26.56
N PRO A 76 2.00 -13.31 -25.77
CA PRO A 76 2.98 -13.90 -24.84
C PRO A 76 4.28 -14.37 -25.51
N CYS A 77 4.27 -14.63 -26.83
CA CYS A 77 5.48 -14.95 -27.59
C CYS A 77 6.43 -13.78 -27.78
N LYS A 78 5.97 -12.53 -27.58
CA LYS A 78 6.69 -11.31 -27.97
C LYS A 78 7.18 -11.42 -29.41
N ALA A 79 6.30 -11.82 -30.31
CA ALA A 79 6.68 -12.16 -31.68
C ALA A 79 7.04 -10.91 -32.48
N ARG A 80 8.16 -10.96 -33.23
CA ARG A 80 8.51 -9.93 -34.22
C ARG A 80 7.68 -10.10 -35.48
N PHE A 81 7.66 -9.07 -36.33
CA PHE A 81 6.95 -9.08 -37.60
C PHE A 81 7.88 -9.39 -38.77
N ILE A 82 7.33 -10.02 -39.79
CA ILE A 82 7.99 -10.39 -41.04
C ILE A 82 7.32 -9.56 -42.13
N ALA A 83 8.00 -8.52 -42.59
CA ALA A 83 7.51 -7.65 -43.66
C ALA A 83 7.37 -8.44 -44.96
N SER A 84 6.23 -8.27 -45.64
CA SER A 84 6.01 -8.80 -46.98
C SER A 84 6.39 -7.81 -48.09
N MET A 85 6.50 -6.52 -47.75
CA MET A 85 6.95 -5.45 -48.63
C MET A 85 8.37 -5.03 -48.25
N MET A 86 9.32 -5.21 -49.16
CA MET A 86 10.74 -4.87 -48.93
C MET A 86 11.21 -3.61 -49.68
N ASP A 87 10.30 -2.96 -50.41
CA ASP A 87 10.61 -1.78 -51.24
C ASP A 87 10.49 -0.45 -50.48
N ASP A 88 9.84 -0.45 -49.30
CA ASP A 88 9.68 0.72 -48.43
C ASP A 88 10.43 0.51 -47.10
N THR A 89 11.56 1.21 -46.97
CA THR A 89 12.55 1.01 -45.92
C THR A 89 12.81 2.27 -45.11
N TYR A 90 13.19 2.11 -43.85
CA TYR A 90 13.68 3.18 -43.00
C TYR A 90 14.98 2.76 -42.30
N GLU A 91 15.79 3.72 -41.87
CA GLU A 91 17.01 3.48 -41.10
C GLU A 91 16.88 4.05 -39.70
N THR A 92 17.49 3.39 -38.71
CA THR A 92 17.56 3.91 -37.34
C THR A 92 19.01 4.16 -36.92
N ASP A 93 19.24 5.34 -36.33
CA ASP A 93 20.49 5.75 -35.68
C ASP A 93 20.32 5.64 -34.15
N ASP A 94 21.30 5.02 -33.48
CA ASP A 94 21.29 4.85 -32.02
C ASP A 94 21.57 6.19 -31.32
N GLY A 95 20.57 6.78 -30.63
CA GLY A 95 20.82 7.87 -29.68
C GLY A 95 19.57 8.66 -29.24
N GLY A 96 19.21 8.56 -27.96
CA GLY A 96 18.03 9.20 -27.38
C GLY A 96 18.11 10.71 -27.15
N ASN A 97 16.93 11.33 -27.00
CA ASN A 97 16.65 12.45 -26.10
C ASN A 97 15.13 12.72 -26.03
N GLU A 98 14.63 12.93 -24.81
CA GLU A 98 13.30 13.48 -24.50
C GLU A 98 13.27 14.99 -24.80
N PRO A 99 12.15 15.58 -25.27
CA PRO A 99 12.02 17.05 -25.35
C PRO A 99 11.33 17.68 -24.14
N GLU A 100 11.94 18.78 -23.68
CA GLU A 100 11.58 19.67 -22.58
C GLU A 100 10.30 20.49 -22.82
N GLN A 101 9.64 20.86 -21.71
CA GLN A 101 8.48 21.74 -21.65
C GLN A 101 8.86 23.23 -21.79
N HIS A 102 8.15 23.97 -22.62
CA HIS A 102 8.04 25.43 -22.53
C HIS A 102 6.57 25.85 -22.66
N ALA A 103 5.99 26.39 -21.58
CA ALA A 103 4.71 27.10 -21.61
C ALA A 103 4.88 28.47 -20.93
N GLN A 104 4.65 29.55 -21.68
CA GLN A 104 4.50 30.91 -21.16
C GLN A 104 3.04 31.33 -21.22
N SER A 105 2.57 31.89 -20.10
CA SER A 105 1.28 32.55 -19.92
C SER A 105 1.10 33.77 -20.83
N ALA A 106 -0.12 33.94 -21.35
CA ALA A 106 -0.66 35.25 -21.69
C ALA A 106 -2.17 35.31 -21.40
N LYS A 107 -2.54 36.14 -20.42
CA LYS A 107 -3.92 36.59 -20.15
C LYS A 107 -4.39 37.53 -21.26
N LYS A 108 -5.65 37.38 -21.69
CA LYS A 108 -6.46 38.52 -22.16
C LYS A 108 -7.95 38.25 -21.97
N ASP A 109 -8.59 39.09 -21.15
CA ASP A 109 -10.04 39.27 -21.08
C ASP A 109 -10.58 39.83 -22.40
N LEU A 110 -11.76 39.36 -22.80
CA LEU A 110 -12.75 40.13 -23.57
C LEU A 110 -14.13 39.49 -23.42
N THR A 111 -15.03 40.24 -22.81
CA THR A 111 -16.46 40.04 -22.76
C THR A 111 -17.11 40.36 -24.11
N SER A 112 -17.99 39.49 -24.60
CA SER A 112 -19.35 39.80 -25.13
C SER A 112 -19.89 38.71 -26.07
N GLY A 113 -21.05 38.17 -25.70
CA GLY A 113 -22.15 37.81 -26.60
C GLY A 113 -21.96 36.71 -27.64
N SER A 114 -22.49 35.52 -27.37
CA SER A 114 -23.60 34.96 -28.17
C SER A 114 -24.13 33.69 -27.51
N ASP A 115 -25.40 33.73 -27.11
CA ASP A 115 -26.22 32.53 -26.94
C ASP A 115 -26.21 31.77 -28.28
N SER A 116 -25.56 30.62 -28.29
CA SER A 116 -25.79 29.58 -29.28
C SER A 116 -26.07 28.29 -28.51
N SER A 117 -27.28 27.75 -28.72
CA SER A 117 -27.65 26.42 -28.27
C SER A 117 -26.68 25.41 -28.88
N SER A 118 -25.83 24.77 -28.08
CA SER A 118 -24.99 23.67 -28.55
C SER A 118 -25.63 22.32 -28.20
N ASP A 119 -26.70 21.98 -28.91
CA ASP A 119 -27.19 20.60 -28.98
C ASP A 119 -26.33 19.85 -30.00
N ASP A 120 -25.13 19.37 -29.60
CA ASP A 120 -24.37 18.26 -30.25
C ASP A 120 -22.94 18.11 -29.65
N VAL A 121 -22.80 17.89 -28.33
CA VAL A 121 -21.50 17.49 -27.75
C VAL A 121 -21.45 15.97 -27.69
N LYS A 122 -20.64 15.33 -28.55
CA LYS A 122 -20.56 13.86 -28.62
C LYS A 122 -19.98 13.23 -27.36
N LEU A 123 -18.90 13.81 -26.81
CA LEU A 123 -18.22 13.36 -25.59
C LEU A 123 -18.07 14.53 -24.61
N ASP A 124 -18.70 14.45 -23.44
CA ASP A 124 -18.50 15.35 -22.30
C ASP A 124 -18.55 14.55 -21.01
N TYR A 125 -17.36 14.28 -20.44
CA TYR A 125 -17.22 13.52 -19.21
C TYR A 125 -16.55 14.34 -18.12
N ARG A 126 -17.03 14.12 -16.89
CA ARG A 126 -16.38 14.59 -15.67
C ARG A 126 -16.35 13.46 -14.67
N ILE A 127 -15.32 13.42 -13.85
CA ILE A 127 -15.22 12.51 -12.71
C ILE A 127 -14.82 13.30 -11.48
N LYS A 128 -15.44 12.97 -10.33
CA LYS A 128 -15.16 13.58 -9.03
C LYS A 128 -15.33 12.55 -7.93
N LEU A 129 -14.64 12.74 -6.81
CA LEU A 129 -14.95 12.03 -5.57
C LEU A 129 -16.38 12.29 -5.13
N SER A 130 -17.02 11.28 -4.58
CA SER A 130 -18.34 11.35 -3.97
C SER A 130 -18.38 10.42 -2.74
N GLY A 131 -19.55 10.28 -2.10
CA GLY A 131 -19.80 9.27 -1.07
C GLY A 131 -18.68 9.08 -0.04
N ASN A 132 -18.23 7.83 0.11
CA ASN A 132 -17.14 7.44 0.98
C ASN A 132 -15.77 7.87 0.44
N LYS A 133 -15.00 8.56 1.28
CA LYS A 133 -13.68 9.12 0.97
C LYS A 133 -12.59 8.62 1.91
N ILE A 134 -12.87 7.60 2.71
CA ILE A 134 -11.90 6.99 3.61
C ILE A 134 -11.79 5.51 3.27
N LEU A 135 -10.60 5.11 2.81
CA LEU A 135 -10.27 3.72 2.55
C LEU A 135 -9.83 3.07 3.86
N THR A 136 -10.51 2.02 4.27
CA THR A 136 -10.15 1.23 5.47
C THR A 136 -9.74 -0.17 5.06
N PRO A 137 -8.45 -0.53 5.11
CA PRO A 137 -7.98 -1.85 4.72
C PRO A 137 -8.75 -2.96 5.45
N LEU A 138 -9.13 -4.00 4.70
CA LEU A 138 -9.84 -5.17 5.18
C LEU A 138 -11.19 -4.90 5.88
N ASN A 139 -11.78 -3.72 5.73
CA ASN A 139 -13.01 -3.30 6.42
C ASN A 139 -12.94 -3.50 7.94
N ILE A 140 -11.77 -3.24 8.53
CA ILE A 140 -11.61 -3.40 9.98
C ILE A 140 -12.57 -2.42 10.70
N PRO A 141 -13.37 -2.90 11.67
CA PRO A 141 -14.28 -2.05 12.41
C PRO A 141 -13.60 -0.89 13.12
N ASP A 142 -14.32 0.20 13.39
CA ASP A 142 -13.87 1.22 14.34
C ASP A 142 -14.03 0.70 15.77
N TYR A 143 -13.21 1.16 16.71
CA TYR A 143 -13.30 0.77 18.12
C TYR A 143 -14.70 0.99 18.71
N LYS A 144 -15.34 2.14 18.43
CA LYS A 144 -16.69 2.46 18.92
C LYS A 144 -17.74 1.52 18.34
N GLU A 145 -17.57 1.08 17.10
CA GLU A 145 -18.45 0.09 16.46
C GLU A 145 -18.29 -1.28 17.13
N MET A 146 -17.06 -1.70 17.43
CA MET A 146 -16.78 -2.95 18.14
C MET A 146 -17.44 -3.01 19.52
N ILE A 147 -17.31 -1.95 20.33
CA ILE A 147 -17.85 -1.96 21.70
C ILE A 147 -19.37 -1.72 21.75
N SER A 148 -19.97 -1.18 20.69
CA SER A 148 -21.43 -0.98 20.60
C SER A 148 -22.18 -2.16 19.98
N GLY A 149 -21.47 -3.17 19.45
CA GLY A 149 -22.06 -4.36 18.84
C GLY A 149 -22.75 -4.10 17.49
N GLY A 150 -22.44 -2.99 16.83
CA GLY A 150 -22.96 -2.64 15.52
C GLY A 150 -22.24 -3.35 14.36
N SER A 151 -22.81 -3.27 13.15
CA SER A 151 -22.06 -3.60 11.93
C SER A 151 -21.12 -2.46 11.55
N THR A 152 -19.93 -2.79 11.08
CA THR A 152 -18.98 -1.75 10.66
C THR A 152 -19.47 -1.01 9.42
N LYS A 153 -19.24 0.31 9.40
CA LYS A 153 -19.42 1.16 8.22
C LYS A 153 -18.13 1.31 7.42
N ASN A 154 -17.01 0.81 7.93
CA ASN A 154 -15.72 0.89 7.27
C ASN A 154 -15.71 0.02 6.02
N THR A 155 -15.12 0.56 4.96
CA THR A 155 -15.04 -0.08 3.65
C THR A 155 -13.73 0.30 2.98
N GLU A 156 -13.22 -0.57 2.12
CA GLU A 156 -12.10 -0.30 1.21
C GLU A 156 -12.54 0.55 0.01
N LYS A 157 -13.85 0.63 -0.26
CA LYS A 157 -14.40 1.27 -1.46
C LYS A 157 -14.45 2.78 -1.34
N ILE A 158 -13.77 3.47 -2.26
CA ILE A 158 -13.87 4.91 -2.48
C ILE A 158 -14.86 5.19 -3.58
N ASP A 159 -15.76 6.13 -3.33
CA ASP A 159 -16.85 6.47 -4.24
C ASP A 159 -16.48 7.63 -5.17
N PHE A 160 -16.88 7.50 -6.43
CA PHE A 160 -16.76 8.51 -7.46
C PHE A 160 -18.09 8.67 -8.20
N THR A 161 -18.35 9.89 -8.64
CA THR A 161 -19.42 10.18 -9.58
C THR A 161 -18.82 10.51 -10.94
N ILE A 162 -19.21 9.73 -11.94
CA ILE A 162 -18.93 10.01 -13.36
C ILE A 162 -20.16 10.68 -13.94
N THR A 163 -20.00 11.88 -14.49
CA THR A 163 -21.06 12.59 -15.20
C THR A 163 -20.79 12.53 -16.68
N ASN A 164 -21.70 11.91 -17.44
CA ASN A 164 -21.72 11.96 -18.90
C ASN A 164 -22.81 12.92 -19.36
N LYS A 165 -22.43 13.97 -20.09
CA LYS A 165 -23.37 14.90 -20.76
C LYS A 165 -23.40 14.74 -22.27
N GLY A 166 -22.53 13.90 -22.83
CA GLY A 166 -22.41 13.69 -24.27
C GLY A 166 -23.41 12.67 -24.83
N ASP A 167 -23.60 12.71 -26.15
CA ASP A 167 -24.68 12.00 -26.86
C ASP A 167 -24.25 10.65 -27.43
N GLU A 168 -22.96 10.45 -27.68
CA GLU A 168 -22.46 9.34 -28.47
C GLU A 168 -21.18 8.78 -27.83
N THR A 169 -21.28 7.96 -26.78
CA THR A 169 -20.11 7.21 -26.27
C THR A 169 -20.20 5.74 -26.64
N GLU A 170 -19.17 5.22 -27.29
CA GLU A 170 -19.10 3.83 -27.72
C GLU A 170 -18.31 2.95 -26.76
N ALA A 171 -17.25 3.52 -26.17
CA ALA A 171 -16.42 2.82 -25.19
C ALA A 171 -15.83 3.79 -24.17
N LEU A 172 -15.56 3.26 -22.97
CA LEU A 172 -14.94 3.99 -21.88
C LEU A 172 -13.88 3.11 -21.19
N SER A 173 -12.86 3.67 -20.58
CA SER A 173 -11.99 2.95 -19.66
C SER A 173 -11.65 3.81 -18.46
N LEU A 174 -11.51 3.17 -17.32
CA LEU A 174 -11.10 3.81 -16.07
C LEU A 174 -9.77 3.21 -15.64
N GLU A 175 -8.83 4.07 -15.30
CA GLU A 175 -7.52 3.69 -14.82
C GLU A 175 -7.19 4.44 -13.54
N VAL A 176 -6.47 3.79 -12.63
CA VAL A 176 -5.78 4.47 -11.53
C VAL A 176 -4.30 4.36 -11.79
N LEU A 177 -3.61 5.50 -11.77
CA LEU A 177 -2.18 5.59 -12.08
C LEU A 177 -1.42 6.22 -10.91
N ASP A 178 -0.18 5.79 -10.74
CA ASP A 178 0.84 6.47 -9.95
C ASP A 178 1.96 6.93 -10.89
N GLY A 179 1.93 8.21 -11.25
CA GLY A 179 2.76 8.73 -12.34
C GLY A 179 2.41 8.08 -13.68
N ASN A 180 3.34 7.30 -14.23
CA ASN A 180 3.15 6.57 -15.50
C ASN A 180 2.75 5.10 -15.30
N GLU A 181 2.75 4.61 -14.06
CA GLU A 181 2.42 3.22 -13.73
C GLU A 181 0.90 3.07 -13.62
N VAL A 182 0.30 2.20 -14.43
CA VAL A 182 -1.12 1.82 -14.30
C VAL A 182 -1.26 0.79 -13.18
N ILE A 183 -1.86 1.20 -12.06
CA ILE A 183 -2.11 0.36 -10.88
C ILE A 183 -3.36 -0.49 -11.11
N TYR A 184 -4.43 0.14 -11.56
CA TYR A 184 -5.75 -0.48 -11.76
C TYR A 184 -6.31 -0.07 -13.12
N SER A 185 -7.02 -0.98 -13.78
CA SER A 185 -7.73 -0.68 -15.03
C SER A 185 -9.04 -1.45 -15.13
N GLU A 186 -10.12 -0.76 -15.47
CA GLU A 186 -11.45 -1.33 -15.72
C GLU A 186 -11.87 -1.07 -17.16
N ARG A 187 -12.17 -2.16 -17.89
CA ARG A 187 -12.56 -2.13 -19.30
C ARG A 187 -14.04 -2.46 -19.56
N GLN A 188 -14.77 -2.91 -18.53
CA GLN A 188 -16.21 -3.23 -18.60
C GLN A 188 -17.05 -2.04 -18.12
N THR A 189 -17.08 -0.99 -18.92
CA THR A 189 -17.54 0.36 -18.54
C THR A 189 -18.75 0.83 -19.35
N GLY A 190 -19.38 -0.06 -20.14
CA GLY A 190 -20.52 0.30 -20.99
C GLY A 190 -21.68 0.96 -20.25
N LYS A 191 -21.86 0.62 -18.96
CA LYS A 191 -22.85 1.25 -18.06
C LYS A 191 -22.62 2.75 -17.84
N TYR A 192 -21.44 3.29 -18.16
CA TYR A 192 -21.08 4.70 -18.03
C TYR A 192 -21.31 5.50 -19.32
N CYS A 193 -21.70 4.84 -20.42
CA CYS A 193 -21.89 5.47 -21.73
C CYS A 193 -23.24 6.18 -21.85
N ASP A 194 -24.23 5.82 -21.03
CA ASP A 194 -25.52 6.50 -21.01
C ASP A 194 -25.38 7.93 -20.47
N LYS A 195 -26.18 8.88 -20.95
CA LYS A 195 -26.24 10.23 -20.39
C LYS A 195 -26.69 10.18 -18.92
N GLY A 196 -26.02 10.96 -18.08
CA GLY A 196 -26.40 11.13 -16.68
C GLY A 196 -25.24 10.97 -15.71
N GLU A 197 -25.59 10.75 -14.45
CA GLU A 197 -24.64 10.50 -13.37
C GLU A 197 -24.55 9.00 -13.06
N HIS A 198 -23.33 8.53 -12.89
CA HIS A 198 -23.03 7.13 -12.64
C HIS A 198 -22.10 6.97 -11.45
N ALA A 199 -22.39 5.97 -10.63
CA ALA A 199 -21.53 5.59 -9.52
C ALA A 199 -20.39 4.69 -10.00
N TRP A 200 -19.16 5.05 -9.65
CA TRP A 200 -17.99 4.19 -9.75
C TRP A 200 -17.35 4.04 -8.37
N GLN A 201 -16.87 2.83 -8.08
CA GLN A 201 -16.22 2.53 -6.82
C GLN A 201 -14.88 1.86 -7.11
N TRP A 202 -13.84 2.28 -6.41
CA TRP A 202 -12.54 1.63 -6.43
C TRP A 202 -12.16 1.17 -5.02
N ASP A 203 -11.73 -0.08 -4.88
CA ASP A 203 -11.39 -0.70 -3.59
C ASP A 203 -9.93 -0.46 -3.16
N GLY A 204 -9.20 0.36 -3.90
CA GLY A 204 -7.78 0.63 -3.65
C GLY A 204 -6.82 -0.46 -4.13
N TYR A 205 -7.32 -1.62 -4.56
CA TYR A 205 -6.46 -2.71 -5.02
C TYR A 205 -6.01 -2.48 -6.47
N SER A 206 -4.79 -2.90 -6.75
CA SER A 206 -4.25 -3.02 -8.10
C SER A 206 -4.89 -4.18 -8.87
N ASN A 207 -4.61 -4.24 -10.18
CA ASN A 207 -4.97 -5.38 -11.03
C ASN A 207 -4.38 -6.72 -10.54
N GLN A 208 -3.31 -6.68 -9.74
CA GLN A 208 -2.68 -7.86 -9.14
C GLN A 208 -3.32 -8.26 -7.80
N GLY A 209 -4.33 -7.52 -7.32
CA GLY A 209 -4.94 -7.75 -6.02
C GLY A 209 -4.08 -7.29 -4.85
N ILE A 210 -3.28 -6.25 -5.05
CA ILE A 210 -2.46 -5.62 -4.00
C ILE A 210 -3.03 -4.25 -3.64
N LEU A 211 -3.35 -4.04 -2.37
CA LEU A 211 -3.60 -2.73 -1.79
C LEU A 211 -2.32 -2.31 -1.06
N ASP A 212 -1.72 -1.18 -1.41
CA ASP A 212 -0.50 -0.67 -0.78
C ASP A 212 -0.72 0.79 -0.39
N THR A 213 -0.88 1.06 0.91
CA THR A 213 -1.23 2.40 1.40
C THR A 213 -0.14 3.44 1.10
N THR A 214 1.11 3.05 0.89
CA THR A 214 2.18 3.97 0.46
C THR A 214 1.94 4.46 -0.96
N LYS A 215 1.49 3.57 -1.86
CA LYS A 215 1.11 3.90 -3.23
C LYS A 215 -0.17 4.73 -3.29
N ILE A 216 -1.17 4.42 -2.47
CA ILE A 216 -2.40 5.24 -2.39
C ILE A 216 -2.11 6.65 -1.86
N LYS A 217 -1.09 6.82 -1.02
CA LYS A 217 -0.63 8.14 -0.53
C LYS A 217 0.34 8.85 -1.49
N SER A 218 0.58 8.33 -2.69
CA SER A 218 1.46 8.97 -3.67
C SER A 218 0.92 10.34 -4.12
N LYS A 219 1.82 11.32 -4.23
CA LYS A 219 1.50 12.66 -4.78
C LYS A 219 1.19 12.63 -6.28
N SER A 220 1.54 11.53 -6.96
CA SER A 220 1.32 11.33 -8.39
C SER A 220 0.11 10.44 -8.69
N LEU A 221 -0.70 10.11 -7.66
CA LEU A 221 -1.90 9.30 -7.82
C LEU A 221 -2.98 10.07 -8.59
N LEU A 222 -3.56 9.46 -9.62
CA LEU A 222 -4.70 10.04 -10.35
C LEU A 222 -5.64 8.95 -10.86
N VAL A 223 -6.90 9.32 -11.04
CA VAL A 223 -7.85 8.55 -11.84
C VAL A 223 -7.89 9.13 -13.24
N ARG A 224 -7.82 8.26 -14.25
CA ARG A 224 -7.97 8.62 -15.65
C ARG A 224 -9.18 7.94 -16.24
N LEU A 225 -10.03 8.73 -16.88
CA LEU A 225 -11.13 8.27 -17.70
C LEU A 225 -10.79 8.54 -19.16
N ILE A 226 -10.89 7.51 -20.00
CA ILE A 226 -10.74 7.63 -21.46
C ILE A 226 -12.07 7.25 -22.08
N ALA A 227 -12.68 8.14 -22.88
CA ALA A 227 -13.93 7.86 -23.59
C ALA A 227 -13.71 7.98 -25.10
N LEU A 228 -14.36 7.09 -25.86
CA LEU A 228 -14.20 6.93 -27.30
C LEU A 228 -15.55 7.01 -28.03
N CYS A 229 -15.53 7.63 -29.21
CA CYS A 229 -16.64 7.69 -30.16
C CYS A 229 -16.08 7.79 -31.59
N GLY A 230 -16.09 6.69 -32.35
CA GLY A 230 -15.41 6.63 -33.63
C GLY A 230 -13.93 7.01 -33.49
N ASP A 231 -13.48 8.02 -34.23
CA ASP A 231 -12.11 8.55 -34.16
C ASP A 231 -11.90 9.58 -33.03
N MET A 232 -12.96 9.96 -32.31
CA MET A 232 -12.86 10.90 -31.20
C MET A 232 -12.46 10.19 -29.91
N MET A 233 -11.49 10.77 -29.21
CA MET A 233 -11.07 10.35 -27.88
C MET A 233 -10.98 11.57 -26.97
N ILE A 234 -11.53 11.44 -25.76
CA ILE A 234 -11.24 12.38 -24.67
C ILE A 234 -10.57 11.66 -23.52
N LYS A 235 -9.67 12.38 -22.85
CA LYS A 235 -8.97 11.94 -21.65
C LYS A 235 -9.27 12.91 -20.52
N VAL A 236 -9.83 12.40 -19.43
CA VAL A 236 -10.14 13.17 -18.22
C VAL A 236 -9.27 12.65 -17.09
N ASP A 237 -8.26 13.44 -16.74
CA ASP A 237 -7.37 13.16 -15.61
C ASP A 237 -7.90 13.88 -14.36
N TYR A 238 -8.09 13.12 -13.29
CA TYR A 238 -8.51 13.60 -11.98
C TYR A 238 -7.45 13.24 -10.93
N PRO A 239 -6.51 14.17 -10.64
CA PRO A 239 -5.49 13.98 -9.62
C PRO A 239 -6.14 13.72 -8.26
N LEU A 240 -5.69 12.66 -7.59
CA LEU A 240 -6.16 12.29 -6.27
C LEU A 240 -5.23 12.89 -5.22
N LYS A 241 -5.79 13.71 -4.34
CA LYS A 241 -5.09 14.19 -3.15
C LYS A 241 -5.43 13.27 -2.00
N THR A 242 -4.42 12.65 -1.40
CA THR A 242 -4.59 11.71 -0.30
C THR A 242 -3.67 12.05 0.87
N SER A 243 -4.05 11.61 2.06
CA SER A 243 -3.22 11.66 3.27
C SER A 243 -3.55 10.48 4.17
N ALA A 244 -2.71 10.23 5.18
CA ALA A 244 -3.14 9.40 6.30
C ALA A 244 -4.44 9.97 6.90
N ASN A 245 -5.36 9.08 7.28
CA ASN A 245 -6.58 9.45 7.99
C ASN A 245 -6.38 9.42 9.51
N GLU A 246 -5.61 8.44 10.01
CA GLU A 246 -5.31 8.27 11.44
C GLU A 246 -3.84 8.57 11.69
N GLU A 247 -2.94 7.66 11.28
CA GLU A 247 -1.52 7.75 11.59
C GLU A 247 -0.67 7.63 10.33
N ASP A 248 0.36 8.45 10.22
CA ASP A 248 1.26 8.47 9.06
C ASP A 248 2.49 7.58 9.25
N TRP A 249 2.75 7.07 10.46
CA TRP A 249 3.84 6.16 10.82
C TRP A 249 3.49 4.67 10.69
N VAL A 250 2.28 4.33 10.26
CA VAL A 250 1.88 2.96 9.86
C VAL A 250 1.46 2.93 8.39
N ASP A 251 1.93 1.91 7.68
CA ASP A 251 1.42 1.53 6.37
C ASP A 251 1.15 0.04 6.28
N VAL A 252 0.27 -0.35 5.37
CA VAL A 252 0.00 -1.75 5.09
C VAL A 252 0.04 -2.03 3.60
N LYS A 253 0.53 -3.23 3.28
CA LYS A 253 0.39 -3.86 1.98
C LYS A 253 -0.42 -5.14 2.15
N VAL A 254 -1.62 -5.17 1.57
CA VAL A 254 -2.52 -6.33 1.59
C VAL A 254 -2.44 -7.05 0.25
N ASP A 255 -2.04 -8.32 0.28
CA ASP A 255 -2.19 -9.24 -0.85
C ASP A 255 -3.43 -10.11 -0.62
N LYS A 256 -4.51 -9.80 -1.34
CA LYS A 256 -5.79 -10.53 -1.18
C LYS A 256 -5.77 -11.94 -1.76
N ASN A 257 -4.82 -12.23 -2.65
CA ASN A 257 -4.67 -13.54 -3.27
C ASN A 257 -3.85 -14.48 -2.38
N GLN A 258 -2.75 -13.98 -1.81
CA GLN A 258 -1.90 -14.74 -0.89
C GLN A 258 -2.42 -14.74 0.54
N LYS A 259 -3.37 -13.86 0.87
CA LYS A 259 -3.91 -13.68 2.22
C LYS A 259 -2.84 -13.27 3.23
N ILE A 260 -2.02 -12.30 2.83
CA ILE A 260 -0.92 -11.73 3.63
C ILE A 260 -1.15 -10.22 3.78
N VAL A 261 -0.87 -9.71 4.98
CA VAL A 261 -0.74 -8.28 5.28
C VAL A 261 0.68 -8.04 5.76
N ASP A 262 1.43 -7.22 5.03
CA ASP A 262 2.73 -6.72 5.48
C ASP A 262 2.52 -5.32 6.07
N VAL A 263 2.77 -5.17 7.37
CA VAL A 263 2.70 -3.89 8.07
C VAL A 263 4.08 -3.27 8.15
N SER A 264 4.20 -2.02 7.71
CA SER A 264 5.36 -1.18 7.95
C SER A 264 5.09 -0.27 9.15
N TRP A 265 5.88 -0.43 10.21
CA TRP A 265 5.73 0.31 11.45
C TRP A 265 6.99 1.16 11.69
N ARG A 266 6.84 2.49 11.63
CA ARG A 266 7.95 3.44 11.84
C ARG A 266 7.92 3.99 13.26
N VAL A 267 9.05 3.89 13.95
CA VAL A 267 9.20 4.31 15.35
C VAL A 267 10.46 5.14 15.55
N GLU A 268 10.44 6.01 16.55
CA GLU A 268 11.60 6.79 16.95
C GLU A 268 12.07 6.32 18.34
N PHE A 269 13.39 6.16 18.47
CA PHE A 269 14.06 5.86 19.71
C PHE A 269 15.22 6.84 19.92
N GLU A 270 15.36 7.30 21.16
CA GLU A 270 16.45 8.15 21.64
C GLU A 270 17.37 7.39 22.60
N ASP A 271 18.65 7.78 22.59
CA ASP A 271 19.67 7.24 23.49
C ASP A 271 19.75 8.12 24.75
N ASP A 272 19.13 7.65 25.83
CA ASP A 272 19.22 8.31 27.14
C ASP A 272 20.30 7.64 28.03
N GLY A 273 21.15 6.82 27.41
CA GLY A 273 22.38 6.32 27.99
C GLY A 273 22.20 5.27 29.08
N VAL A 274 23.01 5.39 30.14
CA VAL A 274 23.13 4.40 31.21
C VAL A 274 22.76 5.02 32.54
N SER A 275 21.66 4.56 33.13
CA SER A 275 21.22 4.86 34.48
C SER A 275 21.98 3.99 35.50
N HIS A 276 22.28 4.57 36.66
CA HIS A 276 23.04 3.94 37.77
C HIS A 276 24.30 3.19 37.32
N LYS A 277 25.08 3.82 36.42
CA LYS A 277 26.28 3.22 35.83
C LYS A 277 27.21 2.57 36.87
N ASP A 278 27.63 1.35 36.57
CA ASP A 278 28.58 0.55 37.32
C ASP A 278 29.79 0.20 36.46
N ASP A 279 30.97 0.66 36.84
CA ASP A 279 32.22 0.46 36.08
C ASP A 279 32.64 -1.01 35.93
N ARG A 280 32.01 -1.94 36.66
CA ARG A 280 32.23 -3.38 36.53
C ARG A 280 31.49 -4.00 35.35
N ILE A 281 30.47 -3.33 34.81
CA ILE A 281 29.65 -3.80 33.69
C ILE A 281 29.86 -2.90 32.49
N ALA A 282 30.26 -3.48 31.36
CA ALA A 282 30.29 -2.75 30.10
C ALA A 282 28.86 -2.53 29.58
N PRO A 283 28.48 -1.29 29.21
CA PRO A 283 27.19 -1.02 28.57
C PRO A 283 27.01 -1.79 27.26
N VAL A 284 25.77 -2.20 26.98
CA VAL A 284 25.42 -2.92 25.73
C VAL A 284 25.40 -1.99 24.52
N GLY A 285 25.12 -0.70 24.75
CA GLY A 285 25.11 0.36 23.74
C GLY A 285 23.81 0.46 22.94
N PHE A 286 23.53 1.68 22.46
CA PHE A 286 22.26 2.06 21.84
C PHE A 286 21.90 1.25 20.58
N GLU A 287 22.86 0.97 19.70
CA GLU A 287 22.60 0.16 18.50
C GLU A 287 22.10 -1.26 18.84
N LYS A 288 22.59 -1.83 19.94
CA LYS A 288 22.12 -3.13 20.41
C LYS A 288 20.70 -3.03 20.95
N LEU A 289 20.40 -1.96 21.71
CA LEU A 289 19.04 -1.71 22.21
C LEU A 289 18.04 -1.50 21.06
N LYS A 290 18.38 -0.70 20.04
CA LYS A 290 17.55 -0.54 18.84
C LYS A 290 17.27 -1.87 18.14
N GLN A 291 18.27 -2.72 17.97
CA GLN A 291 18.06 -4.04 17.35
C GLN A 291 17.17 -4.94 18.21
N LEU A 292 17.38 -4.95 19.54
CA LEU A 292 16.51 -5.71 20.44
C LEU A 292 15.07 -5.19 20.40
N ALA A 293 14.87 -3.87 20.40
CA ALA A 293 13.57 -3.23 20.29
C ALA A 293 12.83 -3.67 19.01
N LYS A 294 13.50 -3.54 17.84
CA LYS A 294 13.01 -4.03 16.55
C LYS A 294 12.60 -5.50 16.60
N ASP A 295 13.50 -6.37 17.08
CA ASP A 295 13.23 -7.81 17.17
C ASP A 295 12.01 -8.11 18.05
N GLY A 296 11.86 -7.41 19.17
CA GLY A 296 10.76 -7.61 20.11
C GLY A 296 9.42 -7.22 19.50
N MET A 297 9.36 -6.02 18.92
CA MET A 297 8.16 -5.52 18.25
C MET A 297 7.73 -6.43 17.10
N GLU A 298 8.65 -6.81 16.21
CA GLU A 298 8.35 -7.71 15.08
C GLU A 298 7.87 -9.09 15.55
N TYR A 299 8.48 -9.62 16.61
CA TYR A 299 8.14 -10.95 17.15
C TYR A 299 6.79 -10.98 17.87
N TYR A 300 6.50 -9.99 18.72
CA TYR A 300 5.31 -9.98 19.57
C TYR A 300 4.06 -9.45 18.86
N TRP A 301 4.20 -8.67 17.79
CA TRP A 301 3.07 -8.15 17.00
C TRP A 301 2.74 -8.96 15.74
N ALA A 302 3.64 -9.85 15.30
CA ALA A 302 3.36 -10.70 14.15
C ALA A 302 2.30 -11.77 14.43
N ARG A 303 1.42 -11.99 13.45
CA ARG A 303 0.35 -12.99 13.47
C ARG A 303 0.34 -13.80 12.17
N ASN A 304 1.40 -14.55 11.95
CA ASN A 304 1.66 -15.30 10.72
C ASN A 304 1.82 -16.81 10.93
N GLY A 305 1.52 -17.30 12.14
CA GLY A 305 1.57 -18.74 12.46
C GLY A 305 2.97 -19.34 12.56
N MET A 306 4.04 -18.51 12.58
CA MET A 306 5.41 -19.00 12.77
C MET A 306 5.76 -19.30 14.24
N ARG A 307 4.91 -18.89 15.17
CA ARG A 307 5.02 -19.14 16.61
C ARG A 307 4.60 -20.58 16.94
N ASN A 308 4.74 -20.97 18.22
CA ASN A 308 4.20 -22.24 18.71
C ASN A 308 2.71 -22.39 18.36
N PRO A 309 2.22 -23.62 18.07
CA PRO A 309 0.83 -23.84 17.69
C PRO A 309 -0.16 -23.20 18.67
N GLY A 310 -1.09 -22.41 18.13
CA GLY A 310 -2.10 -21.71 18.92
C GLY A 310 -1.66 -20.33 19.44
N ILE A 311 -0.46 -19.86 19.07
CA ILE A 311 0.04 -18.54 19.40
C ILE A 311 0.28 -17.75 18.12
N GLY A 312 -0.18 -16.49 18.04
CA GLY A 312 0.09 -15.62 16.89
C GLY A 312 -0.46 -16.16 15.58
N ASN A 313 -1.62 -16.82 15.63
CA ASN A 313 -2.31 -17.26 14.42
C ASN A 313 -2.92 -16.07 13.67
N ASN A 314 -3.23 -16.27 12.39
CA ASN A 314 -3.89 -15.29 11.51
C ASN A 314 -5.04 -14.51 12.16
N ILE A 315 -5.28 -13.31 11.64
CA ILE A 315 -6.46 -12.50 11.96
C ILE A 315 -7.64 -12.93 11.08
N THR A 316 -8.86 -12.73 11.58
CA THR A 316 -10.10 -12.94 10.83
C THR A 316 -10.74 -11.60 10.48
N THR A 317 -11.03 -11.39 9.20
CA THR A 317 -11.70 -10.19 8.69
C THR A 317 -12.93 -10.57 7.86
N PRO A 318 -13.80 -9.61 7.50
CA PRO A 318 -14.89 -9.83 6.55
C PRO A 318 -14.43 -10.43 5.21
N HIS A 319 -13.14 -10.28 4.86
CA HIS A 319 -12.55 -10.75 3.60
C HIS A 319 -11.75 -12.06 3.74
N GLY A 320 -11.90 -12.73 4.89
CA GLY A 320 -11.26 -14.00 5.20
C GLY A 320 -10.14 -13.89 6.24
N LYS A 321 -9.34 -14.94 6.34
CA LYS A 321 -8.21 -15.00 7.27
C LYS A 321 -6.93 -14.52 6.62
N TYR A 322 -6.16 -13.69 7.32
CA TYR A 322 -4.90 -13.12 6.82
C TYR A 322 -3.75 -13.36 7.80
N ASN A 323 -2.60 -13.79 7.27
CA ASN A 323 -1.35 -13.77 8.02
C ASN A 323 -0.81 -12.34 8.03
N VAL A 324 -0.33 -11.88 9.19
CA VAL A 324 0.19 -10.52 9.36
C VAL A 324 1.68 -10.57 9.71
N ASN A 325 2.48 -9.94 8.87
CA ASN A 325 3.91 -9.72 9.09
C ASN A 325 4.13 -8.28 9.54
N ILE A 326 5.14 -8.09 10.39
CA ILE A 326 5.53 -6.78 10.92
C ILE A 326 6.95 -6.49 10.45
N SER A 327 7.16 -5.30 9.90
CA SER A 327 8.49 -4.76 9.59
C SER A 327 8.64 -3.41 10.28
N VAL A 328 9.59 -3.32 11.20
CA VAL A 328 9.86 -2.10 11.97
C VAL A 328 11.00 -1.30 11.35
N SER A 329 10.79 -0.01 11.15
CA SER A 329 11.82 0.96 10.73
C SER A 329 12.07 1.93 11.88
N ILE A 330 13.33 2.15 12.23
CA ILE A 330 13.71 2.98 13.39
C ILE A 330 14.33 4.30 12.90
N ASN A 331 13.86 5.41 13.45
CA ASN A 331 14.35 6.78 13.21
C ASN A 331 14.28 7.15 11.72
N ILE A 332 13.14 6.84 11.09
CA ILE A 332 12.81 7.22 9.71
C ILE A 332 11.46 7.91 9.69
N ASP A 333 11.44 9.17 9.26
CA ASP A 333 10.21 9.95 9.14
C ASP A 333 9.25 9.42 8.06
N PRO A 334 7.93 9.51 8.29
CA PRO A 334 7.28 9.84 9.56
C PRO A 334 7.34 8.67 10.55
N ALA A 335 7.55 8.97 11.83
CA ALA A 335 7.61 8.00 12.92
C ALA A 335 6.63 8.37 14.05
N MET A 336 6.20 7.38 14.84
CA MET A 336 5.46 7.64 16.08
C MET A 336 6.32 8.37 17.10
N ASP A 337 5.66 8.96 18.11
CA ASP A 337 6.30 9.62 19.26
C ASP A 337 7.49 8.80 19.80
N SER A 338 8.59 9.50 20.05
CA SER A 338 9.89 8.95 20.48
C SER A 338 9.81 8.27 21.85
N PHE A 339 10.62 7.22 22.02
CA PHE A 339 10.86 6.54 23.29
C PHE A 339 12.34 6.58 23.66
N ASP A 340 12.62 6.94 24.91
CA ASP A 340 13.95 6.87 25.50
C ASP A 340 14.31 5.41 25.80
N LEU A 341 15.39 4.92 25.21
CA LEU A 341 15.97 3.62 25.54
C LEU A 341 17.09 3.82 26.55
N ILE A 342 16.94 3.22 27.73
CA ILE A 342 17.85 3.40 28.87
C ILE A 342 18.40 2.05 29.30
N GLU A 343 19.72 1.96 29.47
CA GLU A 343 20.31 0.81 30.18
C GLU A 343 20.33 1.08 31.69
N GLU A 344 19.73 0.19 32.48
CA GLU A 344 19.68 0.29 33.94
C GLU A 344 20.65 -0.71 34.58
N GLN A 345 21.64 -0.21 35.32
CA GLN A 345 22.72 -1.01 35.91
C GLN A 345 22.64 -1.19 37.43
N ASP A 346 21.58 -0.71 38.10
CA ASP A 346 21.33 -1.02 39.50
C ASP A 346 20.85 -2.46 39.72
N LEU A 347 21.00 -2.94 40.96
CA LEU A 347 20.57 -4.27 41.38
C LEU A 347 19.04 -4.43 41.43
N GLU A 348 18.30 -3.33 41.44
CA GLU A 348 16.83 -3.29 41.39
C GLU A 348 16.37 -2.92 39.98
N SER A 349 15.34 -3.60 39.48
CA SER A 349 14.77 -3.31 38.16
C SER A 349 13.93 -2.04 38.19
N VAL A 350 14.05 -1.22 37.13
CA VAL A 350 13.16 -0.09 36.88
C VAL A 350 12.09 -0.50 35.86
N ARG A 351 10.88 0.00 36.05
CA ARG A 351 9.73 -0.33 35.19
C ARG A 351 9.67 0.61 33.99
N SER A 352 9.56 0.03 32.80
CA SER A 352 9.23 0.72 31.55
C SER A 352 7.83 1.37 31.60
N SER A 353 7.59 2.44 30.85
CA SER A 353 6.31 3.16 30.87
C SER A 353 6.08 4.01 29.63
N ALA A 354 4.88 3.89 29.06
CA ALA A 354 4.25 4.73 28.03
C ALA A 354 3.02 5.49 28.59
N PHE A 355 3.04 5.86 29.87
CA PHE A 355 1.90 6.46 30.56
C PHE A 355 2.03 7.98 30.74
N MET A 356 0.99 8.73 30.36
CA MET A 356 0.92 10.20 30.52
C MET A 356 2.15 10.95 29.98
N GLY A 357 2.68 10.51 28.83
CA GLY A 357 3.81 11.17 28.15
C GLY A 357 5.18 10.85 28.74
N ARG A 358 5.28 9.95 29.73
CA ARG A 358 6.54 9.24 30.00
C ARG A 358 6.69 8.16 28.95
N MET A 359 7.81 8.12 28.25
CA MET A 359 8.06 7.22 27.11
C MET A 359 9.43 6.56 27.29
N ASN A 360 9.63 5.85 28.41
CA ASN A 360 10.94 5.36 28.82
C ASN A 360 10.91 3.83 28.88
N ILE A 361 11.90 3.18 28.27
CA ILE A 361 11.99 1.72 28.21
C ILE A 361 13.35 1.28 28.72
N TYR A 362 13.35 0.46 29.78
CA TYR A 362 14.56 0.12 30.51
C TYR A 362 15.07 -1.26 30.14
N PHE A 363 16.34 -1.33 29.74
CA PHE A 363 17.11 -2.57 29.68
C PHE A 363 17.73 -2.82 31.06
N ASN A 364 17.05 -3.59 31.91
CA ASN A 364 17.43 -3.86 33.32
C ASN A 364 18.67 -4.77 33.47
N ARG A 365 19.82 -4.31 32.98
CA ARG A 365 21.10 -5.04 32.98
C ARG A 365 21.57 -5.42 34.38
N GLY A 366 21.60 -4.46 35.31
CA GLY A 366 22.15 -4.64 36.66
C GLY A 366 21.36 -5.64 37.49
N TYR A 367 20.03 -5.64 37.35
CA TYR A 367 19.14 -6.58 38.03
C TYR A 367 19.52 -8.04 37.72
N TYR A 368 19.82 -8.35 36.46
CA TYR A 368 20.23 -9.70 36.08
C TYR A 368 21.70 -10.02 36.39
N GLU A 369 22.56 -9.00 36.53
CA GLU A 369 23.96 -9.20 36.93
C GLU A 369 24.09 -9.50 38.43
N TYR A 370 23.34 -8.78 39.27
CA TYR A 370 23.54 -8.74 40.72
C TYR A 370 22.35 -9.21 41.56
N GLY A 371 21.16 -9.30 40.99
CA GLY A 371 19.91 -9.56 41.71
C GLY A 371 19.95 -10.87 42.51
N ARG A 372 19.55 -10.80 43.79
CA ARG A 372 19.72 -11.89 44.78
C ARG A 372 18.88 -13.15 44.53
N GLY A 373 18.07 -13.20 43.47
CA GLY A 373 17.17 -14.31 43.12
C GLY A 373 17.50 -15.05 41.82
N TYR A 374 18.49 -14.61 41.05
CA TYR A 374 18.72 -15.15 39.71
C TYR A 374 19.71 -16.33 39.71
N LYS A 375 19.40 -17.39 38.94
CA LYS A 375 20.26 -18.59 38.85
C LYS A 375 21.63 -18.21 38.28
N LYS A 376 22.69 -18.35 39.09
CA LYS A 376 24.09 -18.29 38.64
C LYS A 376 24.28 -19.20 37.40
N GLY A 377 24.59 -18.60 36.24
CA GLY A 377 24.99 -19.33 35.03
C GLY A 377 24.28 -18.97 33.72
N ALA A 378 23.23 -18.15 33.74
CA ALA A 378 22.63 -17.62 32.50
C ALA A 378 23.23 -16.24 32.17
N ASP A 379 23.43 -15.96 30.88
CA ASP A 379 23.95 -14.66 30.41
C ASP A 379 22.97 -13.52 30.79
N PRO A 380 23.39 -12.56 31.62
CA PRO A 380 22.49 -11.48 32.04
C PRO A 380 22.08 -10.57 30.87
N VAL A 381 22.85 -10.48 29.77
CA VAL A 381 22.51 -9.64 28.59
C VAL A 381 21.34 -10.29 27.89
N PHE A 382 21.43 -11.60 27.68
CA PHE A 382 20.37 -12.38 27.07
C PHE A 382 19.06 -12.26 27.86
N LYS A 383 19.12 -12.28 29.19
CA LYS A 383 17.91 -12.22 30.04
C LYS A 383 17.28 -10.84 30.09
N ALA A 384 18.08 -9.80 30.32
CA ALA A 384 17.62 -8.42 30.17
C ALA A 384 17.03 -8.18 28.77
N GLY A 385 17.64 -8.77 27.73
CA GLY A 385 17.15 -8.67 26.35
C GLY A 385 15.80 -9.35 26.10
N LEU A 386 15.47 -10.44 26.81
CA LEU A 386 14.15 -11.07 26.68
C LEU A 386 13.04 -10.22 27.30
N GLU A 387 13.30 -9.66 28.48
CA GLU A 387 12.40 -8.72 29.16
C GLU A 387 12.23 -7.45 28.33
N PHE A 388 13.34 -6.82 27.94
CA PHE A 388 13.34 -5.60 27.14
C PHE A 388 12.57 -5.75 25.83
N LYS A 389 12.70 -6.89 25.14
CA LYS A 389 11.90 -7.17 23.92
C LYS A 389 10.40 -7.18 24.17
N LEU A 390 9.97 -7.74 25.30
CA LEU A 390 8.56 -7.80 25.69
C LEU A 390 8.06 -6.41 26.07
N ASP A 391 8.83 -5.70 26.90
CA ASP A 391 8.53 -4.34 27.35
C ASP A 391 8.42 -3.38 26.17
N VAL A 392 9.39 -3.36 25.26
CA VAL A 392 9.31 -2.49 24.07
C VAL A 392 8.04 -2.76 23.27
N ALA A 393 7.71 -4.02 23.02
CA ALA A 393 6.51 -4.38 22.27
C ALA A 393 5.22 -3.97 23.00
N HIS A 394 5.21 -4.00 24.34
CA HIS A 394 4.10 -3.54 25.17
C HIS A 394 3.98 -2.02 25.16
N GLU A 395 5.06 -1.32 25.48
CA GLU A 395 5.06 0.14 25.63
C GLU A 395 4.77 0.85 24.30
N THR A 396 5.38 0.41 23.20
CA THR A 396 5.06 0.94 21.86
C THR A 396 3.63 0.59 21.44
N GLY A 397 3.10 -0.54 21.93
CA GLY A 397 1.71 -0.95 21.73
C GLY A 397 0.68 0.02 22.31
N HIS A 398 1.04 0.79 23.34
CA HIS A 398 0.14 1.80 23.89
C HIS A 398 -0.18 2.91 22.89
N MET A 399 0.74 3.24 21.96
CA MET A 399 0.48 4.22 20.91
C MET A 399 -0.59 3.72 19.94
N ILE A 400 -0.54 2.44 19.57
CA ILE A 400 -1.55 1.81 18.71
C ILE A 400 -2.92 1.83 19.39
N LEU A 401 -3.00 1.35 20.64
CA LEU A 401 -4.28 1.30 21.36
C LEU A 401 -4.84 2.69 21.66
N LYS A 402 -3.97 3.67 21.90
CA LYS A 402 -4.36 5.07 22.14
C LYS A 402 -4.98 5.68 20.89
N SER A 403 -4.35 5.52 19.74
CA SER A 403 -4.86 6.06 18.48
C SER A 403 -6.15 5.37 18.04
N TYR A 404 -6.29 4.06 18.31
CA TYR A 404 -7.48 3.30 17.93
C TYR A 404 -8.68 3.47 18.90
N GLY A 405 -8.45 3.30 20.21
CA GLY A 405 -9.52 3.24 21.21
C GLY A 405 -9.49 4.35 22.27
N GLY A 406 -8.52 5.25 22.20
CA GLY A 406 -8.35 6.38 23.11
C GLY A 406 -7.52 6.05 24.37
N ASN A 407 -7.21 7.11 25.12
CA ASN A 407 -6.32 7.05 26.28
C ASN A 407 -6.77 6.03 27.33
N THR A 408 -8.06 6.01 27.69
CA THR A 408 -8.58 5.07 28.71
C THR A 408 -8.42 3.63 28.27
N TYR A 409 -8.74 3.32 27.01
CA TYR A 409 -8.62 1.96 26.48
C TYR A 409 -7.18 1.45 26.54
N SER A 410 -6.23 2.32 26.16
CA SER A 410 -4.80 2.03 26.20
C SER A 410 -4.29 1.89 27.64
N TRP A 411 -4.47 2.91 28.48
CA TRP A 411 -3.82 2.99 29.79
C TRP A 411 -4.48 2.13 30.89
N GLU A 412 -5.75 1.76 30.76
CA GLU A 412 -6.37 0.76 31.64
C GLU A 412 -6.08 -0.68 31.20
N HIS A 413 -5.21 -0.89 30.21
CA HIS A 413 -4.83 -2.21 29.73
C HIS A 413 -6.07 -3.02 29.34
N LYS A 414 -6.95 -2.40 28.55
CA LYS A 414 -8.27 -2.96 28.17
C LYS A 414 -9.15 -3.31 29.38
N GLY A 415 -9.07 -2.49 30.43
CA GLY A 415 -9.81 -2.65 31.68
C GLY A 415 -9.23 -3.70 32.63
N THR A 416 -7.98 -4.14 32.43
CA THR A 416 -7.31 -5.10 33.33
C THR A 416 -6.41 -4.45 34.38
N SER A 417 -6.22 -3.13 34.29
CA SER A 417 -5.44 -2.31 35.22
C SER A 417 -6.23 -1.08 35.67
N ASN A 418 -5.90 -0.55 36.84
CA ASN A 418 -6.35 0.78 37.26
C ASN A 418 -5.65 1.90 36.46
N LEU A 419 -6.34 3.04 36.29
CA LEU A 419 -5.80 4.24 35.65
C LEU A 419 -4.91 5.08 36.58
N VAL A 420 -5.05 4.91 37.91
CA VAL A 420 -4.36 5.72 38.92
C VAL A 420 -2.97 5.14 39.20
N PRO A 421 -1.88 5.91 39.09
CA PRO A 421 -0.55 5.44 39.46
C PRO A 421 -0.42 5.11 40.97
N PRO A 422 0.36 4.09 41.35
CA PRO A 422 0.97 3.08 40.49
C PRO A 422 -0.08 2.14 39.87
N GLN A 423 0.15 1.76 38.61
CA GLN A 423 -0.75 0.86 37.88
C GLN A 423 -0.49 -0.60 38.25
N TYR A 424 -1.54 -1.32 38.59
CA TYR A 424 -1.55 -2.72 39.00
C TYR A 424 -2.67 -3.49 38.29
N ALA A 425 -2.43 -4.78 38.07
CA ALA A 425 -3.47 -5.68 37.61
C ALA A 425 -4.65 -5.71 38.59
N LEU A 426 -5.86 -5.70 38.06
CA LEU A 426 -7.06 -5.94 38.87
C LEU A 426 -7.12 -7.42 39.28
N PRO A 427 -7.62 -7.76 40.49
CA PRO A 427 -7.56 -9.13 41.04
C PRO A 427 -8.23 -10.25 40.21
N HIS A 428 -9.02 -9.89 39.20
CA HIS A 428 -9.71 -10.84 38.32
C HIS A 428 -9.01 -11.05 36.97
N SER A 429 -7.94 -10.31 36.71
CA SER A 429 -7.15 -10.40 35.48
C SER A 429 -6.12 -11.53 35.59
N VAL A 430 -6.53 -12.80 35.61
CA VAL A 430 -5.58 -13.91 35.81
C VAL A 430 -4.95 -14.38 34.50
N TYR A 431 -3.70 -14.84 34.55
CA TYR A 431 -3.02 -15.42 33.38
C TYR A 431 -3.81 -16.62 32.80
N PRO A 432 -3.92 -16.73 31.47
CA PRO A 432 -4.56 -17.89 30.86
C PRO A 432 -3.71 -19.14 31.07
N GLY A 433 -4.35 -20.26 31.44
CA GLY A 433 -3.66 -21.54 31.67
C GLY A 433 -2.99 -22.11 30.41
N THR A 434 -3.55 -21.85 29.23
CA THR A 434 -3.03 -22.29 27.93
C THR A 434 -3.31 -21.25 26.84
N GLY A 435 -2.61 -21.31 25.70
CA GLY A 435 -2.84 -20.40 24.57
C GLY A 435 -2.18 -19.03 24.75
N GLU A 436 -2.65 -18.05 23.99
CA GLU A 436 -2.08 -16.69 23.96
C GLU A 436 -2.17 -15.99 25.32
N ILE A 437 -1.15 -15.21 25.65
CA ILE A 437 -1.19 -14.19 26.71
C ILE A 437 -1.29 -12.86 25.98
N ASP A 438 -2.32 -12.08 26.30
CA ASP A 438 -2.55 -10.79 25.66
C ASP A 438 -1.45 -9.83 26.09
N LEU A 439 -0.61 -9.43 25.13
CA LEU A 439 0.53 -8.57 25.37
C LEU A 439 0.12 -7.28 26.09
N MET A 440 -1.07 -6.73 25.82
CA MET A 440 -1.50 -5.42 26.28
C MET A 440 -2.34 -5.46 27.57
N LYS A 441 -2.44 -6.63 28.22
CA LYS A 441 -3.16 -6.79 29.50
C LYS A 441 -2.20 -6.91 30.66
N TYR A 442 -2.62 -6.40 31.81
CA TYR A 442 -2.00 -6.74 33.09
C TYR A 442 -2.68 -7.93 33.72
N TYR A 443 -1.86 -8.72 34.40
CA TYR A 443 -2.30 -9.95 35.00
C TYR A 443 -1.91 -10.02 36.48
N ASP A 444 -2.86 -10.44 37.31
CA ASP A 444 -2.65 -10.75 38.71
C ASP A 444 -2.15 -12.19 38.86
N GLY A 445 -1.17 -12.38 39.75
CA GLY A 445 -0.49 -13.65 39.99
C GLY A 445 0.81 -13.86 39.23
N HIS A 446 1.28 -15.11 39.23
CA HIS A 446 2.59 -15.48 38.72
C HIS A 446 2.49 -16.43 37.53
N ILE A 447 3.38 -16.24 36.55
CA ILE A 447 3.60 -17.17 35.44
C ILE A 447 5.09 -17.46 35.31
N TYR A 448 5.43 -18.63 34.78
CA TYR A 448 6.80 -18.94 34.41
C TYR A 448 7.28 -17.98 33.32
N THR A 449 8.47 -17.41 33.48
CA THR A 449 9.04 -16.46 32.51
C THR A 449 9.20 -17.06 31.12
N SER A 450 9.49 -18.37 31.02
CA SER A 450 9.51 -19.09 29.75
C SER A 450 8.16 -19.04 29.04
N ASP A 451 7.07 -19.22 29.78
CA ASP A 451 5.71 -19.18 29.23
C ASP A 451 5.31 -17.75 28.86
N LEU A 452 5.68 -16.76 29.68
CA LEU A 452 5.45 -15.35 29.37
C LEU A 452 6.04 -14.99 28.01
N TYR A 453 7.35 -15.17 27.81
CA TYR A 453 8.00 -14.82 26.54
C TYR A 453 7.52 -15.70 25.37
N ALA A 454 7.21 -16.98 25.62
CA ALA A 454 6.78 -17.90 24.56
C ALA A 454 5.31 -17.76 24.16
N ARG A 455 4.46 -17.13 24.98
CA ARG A 455 3.00 -17.06 24.76
C ARG A 455 2.43 -15.65 24.68
N SER A 456 3.14 -14.64 25.19
CA SER A 456 2.77 -13.24 24.97
C SER A 456 2.76 -12.92 23.48
N VAL A 457 1.71 -12.23 23.04
CA VAL A 457 1.49 -11.82 21.66
C VAL A 457 0.41 -10.73 21.63
N ALA A 458 0.54 -9.76 20.72
CA ALA A 458 -0.55 -8.84 20.44
C ALA A 458 -1.76 -9.64 19.94
N VAL A 459 -2.89 -9.51 20.62
CA VAL A 459 -4.08 -10.29 20.25
C VAL A 459 -4.64 -9.81 18.91
N GLU A 460 -5.46 -10.65 18.27
CA GLU A 460 -6.04 -10.38 16.95
C GLU A 460 -6.61 -8.96 16.82
N ASN A 461 -7.38 -8.50 17.81
CA ASN A 461 -7.97 -7.17 17.80
C ASN A 461 -6.94 -6.03 17.82
N ASP A 462 -5.78 -6.20 18.46
CA ASP A 462 -4.75 -5.18 18.52
C ASP A 462 -4.02 -5.06 17.19
N VAL A 463 -3.74 -6.19 16.56
CA VAL A 463 -3.13 -6.22 15.21
C VAL A 463 -4.12 -5.66 14.18
N CYS A 464 -5.41 -5.95 14.32
CA CYS A 464 -6.45 -5.29 13.53
C CYS A 464 -6.47 -3.77 13.77
N ALA A 465 -6.36 -3.32 15.02
CA ALA A 465 -6.27 -1.90 15.34
C ALA A 465 -5.09 -1.23 14.63
N MET A 466 -3.91 -1.86 14.63
CA MET A 466 -2.74 -1.34 13.91
C MET A 466 -2.97 -1.24 12.40
N ILE A 467 -3.60 -2.24 11.76
CA ILE A 467 -3.97 -2.15 10.34
C ILE A 467 -4.98 -1.03 10.11
N TRP A 468 -5.93 -0.83 11.03
CA TRP A 468 -6.91 0.25 10.96
C TRP A 468 -6.27 1.65 11.00
N LEU A 469 -5.14 1.84 11.69
CA LEU A 469 -4.43 3.12 11.72
C LEU A 469 -3.87 3.54 10.34
N SER A 470 -3.69 2.60 9.41
CA SER A 470 -3.16 2.87 8.06
C SER A 470 -4.20 3.44 7.07
N ARG A 471 -5.40 3.78 7.54
CA ARG A 471 -6.49 4.35 6.73
C ARG A 471 -6.03 5.54 5.91
N VAL A 472 -6.56 5.63 4.69
CA VAL A 472 -6.22 6.70 3.75
C VAL A 472 -7.44 7.56 3.50
N LYS A 473 -7.27 8.88 3.66
CA LYS A 473 -8.28 9.88 3.39
C LYS A 473 -8.07 10.48 2.01
N PHE A 474 -9.15 10.61 1.24
CA PHE A 474 -9.20 11.27 -0.06
C PHE A 474 -9.82 12.66 0.09
N HIS A 475 -9.18 13.66 -0.50
CA HIS A 475 -9.59 15.07 -0.42
C HIS A 475 -10.19 15.55 -1.75
N ASP A 476 -11.18 16.43 -1.66
CA ASP A 476 -11.85 17.04 -2.82
C ASP A 476 -10.95 17.94 -3.69
#